data_AF-A0A9E4BZX4-F1
#
_entry.id   AF-A0A9E4BZX4-F1
#
_cell.length_a   1.000
_cell.length_b   1.000
_cell.length_c   1.000
_cell.angle_alpha   90.00
_cell.angle_beta   90.00
_cell.angle_gamma   90.00
#
_symmetry.space_group_name_H-M   'P 1'
#
loop_
_entity.id
_entity.type
_entity.pdbx_description
1 polymer ?
#
loop_
_entity_poly.entity_id
_entity_poly.type
_entity_poly.pdbx_seq_one_letter_code
_entity_poly.pdbx_strand_id
1 'polypeptide(L)'
;MASVDLDKKVKLFLEPGDQLHIDADLLDLPQSLRFSGQGAANNQFLAALRSRFPDYLDIDYKDLAVDAHRQIIDQRRSELEHFLDEGCSQYQLTPGFIAYYRAAITYEWAEELFHYLIAYEICNGRKRPVLPADYYDVLGPVELVDEAAIGIIDYRRFLWNNFLRIMREAEARAEREQLSEEQRRNRIKPHIIAYLPDFIVQWDEEQRRGDVILIQFHPIIYHLAKRLLHSKVLYFFLAGEIIEDFHRSRFDQGEQRLAEFRQDNPYPEYTEAVEEVVRETSKFKPGQPAPDFTLDDLQGQSVSLSDFRGQAVFLDFWSRGCAPCIMAVPYLEQIKQQTQDQKVVFLSISLDASADRWQQAVNEHSLTGVHVRSPGGWQAAGAYPPIS
;
A
#
# COMPACT_ATOMS: atom_id res chain seq x y z
N MET A 1 29.35 -14.14 14.15
CA MET A 1 28.57 -14.43 12.92
C MET A 1 28.10 -13.10 12.37
N ALA A 2 28.64 -12.66 11.23
CA ALA A 2 28.08 -11.53 10.52
C ALA A 2 26.77 -12.00 9.87
N SER A 3 25.64 -11.38 10.22
CA SER A 3 24.40 -11.60 9.47
C SER A 3 24.58 -10.94 8.11
N VAL A 4 24.78 -11.75 7.07
CA VAL A 4 24.67 -11.26 5.69
C VAL A 4 23.18 -11.04 5.45
N ASP A 5 22.79 -9.78 5.34
CA ASP A 5 21.45 -9.40 4.92
C ASP A 5 21.33 -9.70 3.42
N LEU A 6 20.67 -10.81 3.09
CA LEU A 6 20.51 -11.33 1.72
C LEU A 6 19.42 -10.58 0.93
N ASP A 7 18.70 -9.65 1.57
CA ASP A 7 17.55 -8.94 0.98
C ASP A 7 17.90 -7.54 0.43
N LYS A 8 19.19 -7.24 0.21
CA LYS A 8 19.61 -5.96 -0.37
C LYS A 8 19.14 -5.82 -1.82
N LYS A 9 18.12 -4.99 -2.04
CA LYS A 9 17.58 -4.67 -3.37
C LYS A 9 18.24 -3.41 -3.92
N VAL A 10 18.45 -3.40 -5.24
CA VAL A 10 19.00 -2.24 -5.97
C VAL A 10 17.97 -1.85 -7.03
N LYS A 11 17.42 -0.64 -6.91
CA LYS A 11 16.59 -0.05 -7.97
C LYS A 11 17.47 0.30 -9.17
N LEU A 12 16.99 -0.04 -10.36
CA LEU A 12 17.60 0.28 -11.65
C LEU A 12 16.60 1.09 -12.48
N PHE A 13 17.11 1.88 -13.41
CA PHE A 13 16.32 2.53 -14.44
C PHE A 13 16.73 1.99 -15.80
N LEU A 14 15.76 1.55 -16.58
CA LEU A 14 15.96 0.95 -17.90
C LEU A 14 15.07 1.64 -18.91
N GLU A 15 15.64 1.95 -20.07
CA GLU A 15 14.93 2.48 -21.23
C GLU A 15 14.87 1.43 -22.36
N PRO A 16 13.87 1.50 -23.25
CA PRO A 16 13.82 0.63 -24.42
C PRO A 16 15.11 0.71 -25.23
N GLY A 17 15.75 -0.44 -25.42
CA GLY A 17 17.01 -0.56 -26.16
C GLY A 17 18.27 -0.50 -25.30
N ASP A 18 18.16 -0.33 -23.97
CA ASP A 18 19.30 -0.44 -23.07
C ASP A 18 19.97 -1.83 -23.14
N GLN A 19 21.30 -1.82 -23.03
CA GLN A 19 22.16 -3.00 -22.97
C GLN A 19 23.07 -2.84 -21.75
N LEU A 20 22.45 -2.88 -20.58
CA LEU A 20 23.10 -2.63 -19.29
C LEU A 20 23.86 -3.87 -18.82
N HIS A 21 25.15 -3.71 -18.57
CA HIS A 21 25.99 -4.69 -17.89
C HIS A 21 26.23 -4.25 -16.45
N ILE A 22 26.02 -5.17 -15.51
CA ILE A 22 26.16 -4.94 -14.07
C ILE A 22 27.22 -5.90 -13.53
N ASP A 23 28.23 -5.35 -12.87
CA ASP A 23 29.23 -6.10 -12.11
C ASP A 23 29.11 -5.70 -10.64
N ALA A 24 29.06 -6.69 -9.75
CA ALA A 24 28.91 -6.45 -8.31
C ALA A 24 29.45 -7.63 -7.50
N ASP A 25 30.02 -7.30 -6.34
CA ASP A 25 30.23 -8.26 -5.26
C ASP A 25 28.94 -8.36 -4.44
N LEU A 26 28.30 -9.53 -4.47
CA LEU A 26 27.04 -9.79 -3.76
C LEU A 26 27.18 -9.71 -2.24
N LEU A 27 28.41 -9.88 -1.71
CA LEU A 27 28.69 -9.73 -0.28
C LEU A 27 28.85 -8.27 0.15
N ASP A 28 29.06 -7.36 -0.82
CA ASP A 28 29.26 -5.92 -0.60
C ASP A 28 28.37 -5.04 -1.51
N LEU A 29 27.15 -5.52 -1.80
CA LEU A 29 26.08 -4.66 -2.28
C LEU A 29 25.75 -3.64 -1.17
N PRO A 30 25.63 -2.32 -1.42
CA PRO A 30 25.62 -1.62 -2.72
C PRO A 30 26.96 -0.98 -3.17
N GLN A 31 28.04 -1.05 -2.38
CA GLN A 31 29.30 -0.34 -2.61
C GLN A 31 30.06 -0.86 -3.85
N SER A 32 29.88 -2.14 -4.16
CA SER A 32 30.56 -2.85 -5.24
C SER A 32 29.95 -2.65 -6.63
N LEU A 33 28.77 -2.05 -6.74
CA LEU A 33 28.04 -1.92 -8.01
C LEU A 33 28.81 -1.11 -9.06
N ARG A 34 29.00 -1.70 -10.23
CA ARG A 34 29.56 -1.06 -11.42
C ARG A 34 28.64 -1.29 -12.60
N PHE A 35 28.41 -0.25 -13.38
CA PHE A 35 27.52 -0.26 -14.53
C PHE A 35 28.29 0.08 -15.81
N SER A 36 28.07 -0.69 -16.87
CA SER A 36 28.63 -0.41 -18.20
C SER A 36 27.61 -0.75 -19.31
N GLY A 37 27.90 -0.37 -20.55
CA GLY A 37 26.99 -0.50 -21.68
C GLY A 37 25.96 0.65 -21.80
N GLN A 38 24.98 0.47 -22.69
CA GLN A 38 23.92 1.46 -22.92
C GLN A 38 22.95 1.45 -21.72
N GLY A 39 22.66 2.63 -21.18
CA GLY A 39 21.88 2.80 -19.94
C GLY A 39 22.73 2.91 -18.66
N ALA A 40 24.06 2.77 -18.76
CA ALA A 40 24.93 2.83 -17.58
C ALA A 40 24.96 4.21 -16.89
N ALA A 41 24.89 5.31 -17.65
CA ALA A 41 24.99 6.67 -17.11
C ALA A 41 23.88 6.97 -16.08
N ASN A 42 22.63 6.64 -16.41
CA ASN A 42 21.47 6.80 -15.52
C ASN A 42 21.66 6.01 -14.22
N ASN A 43 22.11 4.75 -14.33
CA ASN A 43 22.27 3.86 -13.17
C ASN A 43 23.50 4.21 -12.30
N GLN A 44 24.55 4.78 -12.89
CA GLN A 44 25.68 5.34 -12.15
C GLN A 44 25.24 6.56 -11.33
N PHE A 45 24.44 7.45 -11.92
CA PHE A 45 23.85 8.56 -11.19
C PHE A 45 22.94 8.08 -10.06
N LEU A 46 22.07 7.08 -10.28
CA LEU A 46 21.24 6.48 -9.22
C LEU A 46 22.07 5.89 -8.06
N ALA A 47 23.22 5.29 -8.36
CA ALA A 47 24.13 4.82 -7.33
C ALA A 47 24.73 5.97 -6.52
N ALA A 48 25.15 7.05 -7.18
CA ALA A 48 25.66 8.25 -6.51
C ALA A 48 24.57 8.92 -5.64
N LEU A 49 23.36 9.03 -6.16
CA LEU A 49 22.21 9.57 -5.46
C LEU A 49 21.93 8.81 -4.15
N ARG A 50 21.85 7.48 -4.20
CA ARG A 50 21.61 6.64 -3.00
C ARG A 50 22.72 6.72 -1.95
N SER A 51 23.96 6.94 -2.39
CA SER A 51 25.08 7.16 -1.48
C SER A 51 24.96 8.49 -0.76
N ARG A 52 24.36 9.49 -1.42
CA ARG A 52 24.21 10.85 -0.89
C ARG A 52 22.95 11.05 -0.06
N PHE A 53 21.85 10.45 -0.49
CA PHE A 53 20.53 10.69 0.08
C PHE A 53 19.93 9.37 0.57
N PRO A 54 19.43 9.33 1.83
CA PRO A 54 18.70 8.16 2.31
C PRO A 54 17.40 7.98 1.53
N ASP A 55 16.91 6.74 1.46
CA ASP A 55 15.65 6.39 0.79
C ASP A 55 14.42 7.00 1.50
N TYR A 56 14.55 7.38 2.78
CA TYR A 56 13.48 7.97 3.59
C TYR A 56 14.02 9.14 4.42
N LEU A 57 13.17 10.14 4.63
CA LEU A 57 13.43 11.23 5.56
C LEU A 57 13.26 10.75 7.00
N ASP A 58 14.33 10.86 7.80
CA ASP A 58 14.28 10.57 9.24
C ASP A 58 13.82 11.83 10.00
N ILE A 59 12.50 12.05 10.02
CA ILE A 59 11.85 13.20 10.66
C ILE A 59 11.24 12.77 12.00
N ASP A 60 11.61 13.46 13.08
CA ASP A 60 10.88 13.36 14.35
C ASP A 60 9.62 14.23 14.30
N TYR A 61 8.46 13.58 14.15
CA TYR A 61 7.16 14.23 14.07
C TYR A 61 6.58 14.63 15.44
N LYS A 62 7.25 14.30 16.54
CA LYS A 62 6.76 14.62 17.88
C LYS A 62 6.78 16.14 18.10
N ASP A 63 5.59 16.70 18.33
CA ASP A 63 5.35 18.13 18.52
C ASP A 63 5.94 19.01 17.39
N LEU A 64 6.18 18.45 16.19
CA LEU A 64 6.81 19.15 15.07
C LEU A 64 5.88 20.21 14.48
N ALA A 65 6.31 21.46 14.50
CA ALA A 65 5.56 22.57 13.92
C ALA A 65 5.42 22.43 12.40
N VAL A 66 4.27 22.81 11.86
CA VAL A 66 3.95 22.74 10.43
C VAL A 66 4.99 23.44 9.56
N ASP A 67 5.41 24.64 9.96
CA ASP A 67 6.40 25.42 9.21
C ASP A 67 7.80 24.80 9.25
N ALA A 68 8.16 24.15 10.36
CA ALA A 68 9.43 23.44 10.48
C ALA A 68 9.44 22.19 9.57
N HIS A 69 8.34 21.44 9.55
CA HIS A 69 8.17 20.34 8.60
C HIS A 69 8.30 20.83 7.14
N ARG A 70 7.64 21.93 6.80
CA ARG A 70 7.71 22.55 5.46
C ARG A 70 9.14 22.87 5.05
N GLN A 71 9.91 23.51 5.93
CA GLN A 71 11.31 23.82 5.66
C GLN A 71 12.14 22.57 5.36
N ILE A 72 11.93 21.47 6.09
CA ILE A 72 12.67 20.23 5.90
C ILE A 72 12.44 19.65 4.50
N ILE A 73 11.17 19.50 4.11
CA ILE A 73 10.81 18.87 2.83
C ILE A 73 11.10 19.78 1.62
N ASP A 74 10.98 21.11 1.77
CA ASP A 74 11.31 22.06 0.70
C ASP A 74 12.83 22.12 0.48
N GLN A 75 13.61 22.03 1.57
CA GLN A 75 15.06 21.90 1.49
C GLN A 75 15.44 20.57 0.82
N ARG A 76 14.85 19.45 1.23
CA ARG A 76 15.06 18.13 0.63
C ARG A 76 14.82 18.14 -0.88
N ARG A 77 13.69 18.71 -1.29
CA ARG A 77 13.35 18.88 -2.71
C ARG A 77 14.41 19.69 -3.45
N SER A 78 14.81 20.83 -2.90
CA SER A 78 15.81 21.72 -3.51
C SER A 78 17.16 21.03 -3.67
N GLU A 79 17.59 20.26 -2.67
CA GLU A 79 18.85 19.48 -2.71
C GLU A 79 18.81 18.37 -3.76
N LEU A 80 17.68 17.68 -3.90
CA LEU A 80 17.46 16.67 -4.94
C LEU A 80 17.46 17.27 -6.35
N GLU A 81 16.73 18.36 -6.55
CA GLU A 81 16.67 19.07 -7.84
C GLU A 81 18.06 19.57 -8.24
N HIS A 82 18.78 20.18 -7.31
CA HIS A 82 20.15 20.65 -7.55
C HIS A 82 21.08 19.50 -7.92
N PHE A 83 21.05 18.39 -7.18
CA PHE A 83 21.89 17.23 -7.46
C PHE A 83 21.56 16.60 -8.83
N LEU A 84 20.29 16.58 -9.23
CA LEU A 84 19.90 16.12 -10.56
C LEU A 84 20.42 17.05 -11.66
N ASP A 85 20.34 18.36 -11.48
CA ASP A 85 20.83 19.34 -12.45
C ASP A 85 22.36 19.29 -12.60
N GLU A 86 23.11 19.15 -11.49
CA GLU A 86 24.55 18.86 -11.54
C GLU A 86 24.83 17.54 -12.27
N GLY A 87 24.01 16.52 -11.95
CA GLY A 87 24.03 15.21 -12.57
C GLY A 87 23.87 15.26 -14.09
N CYS A 88 23.04 16.15 -14.63
CA CYS A 88 22.85 16.31 -16.07
C CYS A 88 24.11 16.75 -16.80
N SER A 89 25.00 17.49 -16.12
CA SER A 89 26.28 17.94 -16.68
C SER A 89 27.41 16.95 -16.44
N GLN A 90 27.39 16.29 -15.28
CA GLN A 90 28.43 15.32 -14.86
C GLN A 90 28.23 13.94 -15.50
N TYR A 91 26.98 13.55 -15.70
CA TYR A 91 26.58 12.28 -16.28
C TYR A 91 25.84 12.56 -17.60
N GLN A 92 26.00 11.69 -18.59
CA GLN A 92 25.27 11.77 -19.85
C GLN A 92 23.85 11.22 -19.66
N LEU A 93 23.07 11.86 -18.78
CA LEU A 93 21.71 11.44 -18.45
C LEU A 93 20.80 11.58 -19.65
N THR A 94 19.89 10.62 -19.81
CA THR A 94 18.92 10.67 -20.90
C THR A 94 17.77 11.61 -20.58
N PRO A 95 17.12 12.22 -21.59
CA PRO A 95 15.95 13.07 -21.35
C PRO A 95 14.80 12.33 -20.64
N GLY A 96 14.61 11.04 -20.94
CA GLY A 96 13.60 10.20 -20.28
C GLY A 96 13.89 10.01 -18.79
N PHE A 97 15.14 9.75 -18.44
CA PHE A 97 15.56 9.67 -17.03
C PHE A 97 15.37 11.01 -16.30
N ILE A 98 15.78 12.13 -16.90
CA ILE A 98 15.63 13.46 -16.28
C ILE A 98 14.15 13.78 -16.03
N ALA A 99 13.28 13.53 -17.01
CA ALA A 99 11.84 13.76 -16.87
C ALA A 99 11.25 12.89 -15.75
N TYR A 100 11.57 11.58 -15.75
CA TYR A 100 11.12 10.65 -14.71
C TYR A 100 11.57 11.10 -13.32
N TYR A 101 12.85 11.47 -13.15
CA TYR A 101 13.38 11.82 -11.85
C TYR A 101 12.87 13.17 -11.33
N ARG A 102 12.62 14.15 -12.21
CA ARG A 102 11.95 15.40 -11.82
C ARG A 102 10.53 15.15 -11.33
N ALA A 103 9.78 14.27 -12.01
CA ALA A 103 8.47 13.84 -11.54
C ALA A 103 8.58 13.12 -10.19
N ALA A 104 9.55 12.20 -10.02
CA ALA A 104 9.75 11.47 -8.77
C ALA A 104 10.01 12.41 -7.59
N ILE A 105 10.90 13.40 -7.76
CA ILE A 105 11.17 14.43 -6.74
C ILE A 105 9.91 15.24 -6.42
N THR A 106 9.13 15.61 -7.45
CA THR A 106 7.90 16.38 -7.27
C THR A 106 6.86 15.60 -6.47
N TYR A 107 6.67 14.32 -6.77
CA TYR A 107 5.68 13.49 -6.08
C TYR A 107 6.14 12.99 -4.70
N GLU A 108 7.44 12.78 -4.47
CA GLU A 108 8.00 12.58 -3.13
C GLU A 108 7.66 13.79 -2.24
N TRP A 109 8.00 15.00 -2.71
CA TRP A 109 7.69 16.24 -1.99
C TRP A 109 6.18 16.42 -1.75
N ALA A 110 5.34 16.16 -2.75
CA ALA A 110 3.90 16.31 -2.63
C ALA A 110 3.29 15.30 -1.65
N GLU A 111 3.79 14.05 -1.62
CA GLU A 111 3.34 13.01 -0.71
C GLU A 111 3.68 13.37 0.75
N GLU A 112 4.87 13.90 1.02
CA GLU A 112 5.28 14.31 2.36
C GLU A 112 4.34 15.37 2.98
N LEU A 113 3.66 16.17 2.16
CA LEU A 113 2.61 17.09 2.62
C LEU A 113 1.39 16.39 3.19
N PHE A 114 1.02 15.25 2.61
CA PHE A 114 -0.06 14.42 3.14
C PHE A 114 0.44 13.60 4.33
N HIS A 115 1.67 13.10 4.26
CA HIS A 115 2.28 12.26 5.29
C HIS A 115 2.34 12.97 6.66
N TYR A 116 2.66 14.27 6.67
CA TYR A 116 2.76 15.07 7.90
C TYR A 116 1.56 14.89 8.85
N LEU A 117 0.32 14.98 8.33
CA LEU A 117 -0.87 14.87 9.17
C LEU A 117 -0.96 13.49 9.84
N ILE A 118 -0.70 12.44 9.09
CA ILE A 118 -0.78 11.05 9.55
C ILE A 118 0.33 10.79 10.58
N ALA A 119 1.56 11.14 10.23
CA ALA A 119 2.72 10.94 11.09
C ALA A 119 2.62 11.74 12.39
N TYR A 120 2.18 13.01 12.32
CA TYR A 120 1.95 13.83 13.49
C TYR A 120 0.87 13.23 14.41
N GLU A 121 -0.28 12.81 13.86
CA GLU A 121 -1.32 12.16 14.67
C GLU A 121 -0.79 10.92 15.40
N ILE A 122 -0.01 10.07 14.71
CA ILE A 122 0.56 8.85 15.31
C ILE A 122 1.53 9.19 16.45
N CYS A 123 2.47 10.12 16.21
CA CYS A 123 3.50 10.47 17.18
C CYS A 123 2.99 11.29 18.38
N ASN A 124 1.84 11.95 18.24
CA ASN A 124 1.31 12.89 19.24
C ASN A 124 0.02 12.40 19.91
N GLY A 125 -0.23 11.09 19.91
CA GLY A 125 -1.37 10.49 20.63
C GLY A 125 -2.74 10.81 20.00
N ARG A 126 -2.80 10.78 18.66
CA ARG A 126 -3.96 11.12 17.82
C ARG A 126 -4.42 12.58 17.93
N LYS A 127 -3.56 13.47 18.43
CA LYS A 127 -3.78 14.91 18.35
C LYS A 127 -3.59 15.39 16.91
N ARG A 128 -4.49 16.25 16.44
CA ARG A 128 -4.39 16.85 15.11
C ARG A 128 -3.61 18.16 15.17
N PRO A 129 -2.64 18.39 14.26
CA PRO A 129 -2.04 19.70 14.10
C PRO A 129 -3.07 20.66 13.49
N VAL A 130 -2.96 21.95 13.81
CA VAL A 130 -3.73 23.00 13.13
C VAL A 130 -2.96 23.38 11.87
N LEU A 131 -3.53 23.07 10.71
CA LEU A 131 -2.96 23.45 9.42
C LEU A 131 -3.44 24.85 9.01
N PRO A 132 -2.56 25.69 8.42
CA PRO A 132 -2.99 26.90 7.71
C PRO A 132 -4.03 26.58 6.61
N ALA A 133 -4.92 27.51 6.34
CA ALA A 133 -5.99 27.31 5.35
C ALA A 133 -5.47 27.11 3.92
N ASP A 134 -4.30 27.69 3.63
CA ASP A 134 -3.57 27.65 2.37
C ASP A 134 -2.50 26.54 2.32
N TYR A 135 -2.47 25.65 3.32
CA TYR A 135 -1.42 24.63 3.43
C TYR A 135 -1.25 23.81 2.14
N TYR A 136 -2.34 23.40 1.50
CA TYR A 136 -2.28 22.59 0.27
C TYR A 136 -2.22 23.42 -1.02
N ASP A 137 -2.26 24.76 -0.97
CA ASP A 137 -2.27 25.62 -2.16
C ASP A 137 -0.99 25.45 -2.99
N VAL A 138 0.12 25.10 -2.35
CA VAL A 138 1.40 24.82 -3.01
C VAL A 138 1.33 23.63 -3.98
N LEU A 139 0.33 22.74 -3.83
CA LEU A 139 0.10 21.62 -4.75
C LEU A 139 -0.58 22.06 -6.05
N GLY A 140 -1.02 23.31 -6.17
CA GLY A 140 -1.70 23.82 -7.36
C GLY A 140 -0.99 23.53 -8.70
N PRO A 141 0.34 23.63 -8.79
CA PRO A 141 1.10 23.27 -10.00
C PRO A 141 1.32 21.77 -10.20
N VAL A 142 1.04 20.91 -9.21
CA VAL A 142 1.26 19.46 -9.30
C VAL A 142 0.10 18.84 -10.07
N GLU A 143 0.42 18.17 -11.18
CA GLU A 143 -0.60 17.56 -12.02
C GLU A 143 -1.25 16.37 -11.31
N LEU A 144 -2.59 16.37 -11.29
CA LEU A 144 -3.36 15.23 -10.81
C LEU A 144 -3.40 14.11 -11.85
N VAL A 145 -3.27 14.42 -13.14
CA VAL A 145 -3.32 13.43 -14.23
C VAL A 145 -2.02 13.46 -15.01
N ASP A 146 -1.05 12.70 -14.52
CA ASP A 146 0.28 12.52 -15.11
C ASP A 146 0.47 11.05 -15.51
N GLU A 147 0.34 10.77 -16.81
CA GLU A 147 0.49 9.41 -17.34
C GLU A 147 1.93 8.89 -17.26
N ALA A 148 2.91 9.79 -17.38
CA ALA A 148 4.32 9.42 -17.34
C ALA A 148 4.76 9.01 -15.92
N ALA A 149 4.06 9.52 -14.90
CA ALA A 149 4.32 9.22 -13.51
C ALA A 149 3.62 7.97 -12.96
N ILE A 150 2.79 7.25 -13.72
CA ILE A 150 2.07 6.05 -13.23
C ILE A 150 3.02 5.01 -12.58
N GLY A 151 4.24 4.87 -13.12
CA GLY A 151 5.27 3.97 -12.57
C GLY A 151 5.98 4.48 -11.31
N ILE A 152 5.72 5.71 -10.88
CA ILE A 152 6.31 6.33 -9.68
C ILE A 152 5.41 6.01 -8.49
N ILE A 153 5.97 5.33 -7.48
CA ILE A 153 5.20 4.91 -6.29
C ILE A 153 4.58 6.11 -5.55
N ASP A 154 5.32 7.22 -5.44
CA ASP A 154 4.86 8.41 -4.73
C ASP A 154 3.78 9.16 -5.50
N TYR A 155 3.76 9.09 -6.84
CA TYR A 155 2.62 9.57 -7.63
C TYR A 155 1.36 8.75 -7.33
N ARG A 156 1.48 7.42 -7.30
CA ARG A 156 0.35 6.53 -6.96
C ARG A 156 -0.21 6.84 -5.57
N ARG A 157 0.65 7.12 -4.59
CA ARG A 157 0.28 7.55 -3.24
C ARG A 157 -0.33 8.95 -3.22
N PHE A 158 0.28 9.89 -3.94
CA PHE A 158 -0.19 11.25 -4.10
C PHE A 158 -1.63 11.29 -4.64
N LEU A 159 -1.91 10.53 -5.71
CA LEU A 159 -3.26 10.39 -6.27
C LEU A 159 -4.28 10.00 -5.19
N TRP A 160 -4.00 8.90 -4.48
CA TRP A 160 -4.86 8.39 -3.42
C TRP A 160 -5.09 9.40 -2.29
N ASN A 161 -4.00 9.98 -1.78
CA ASN A 161 -4.04 10.94 -0.69
C ASN A 161 -4.75 12.25 -1.08
N ASN A 162 -4.66 12.66 -2.36
CA ASN A 162 -5.36 13.84 -2.86
C ASN A 162 -6.89 13.63 -2.83
N PHE A 163 -7.37 12.44 -3.22
CA PHE A 163 -8.79 12.09 -3.08
C PHE A 163 -9.26 12.16 -1.62
N LEU A 164 -8.47 11.59 -0.69
CA LEU A 164 -8.79 11.65 0.73
C LEU A 164 -8.84 13.08 1.26
N ARG A 165 -7.93 13.96 0.82
CA ARG A 165 -7.95 15.38 1.15
C ARG A 165 -9.21 16.07 0.65
N ILE A 166 -9.54 15.91 -0.64
CA ILE A 166 -10.74 16.50 -1.25
C ILE A 166 -12.00 16.10 -0.47
N MET A 167 -12.11 14.81 -0.11
CA MET A 167 -13.23 14.30 0.68
C MET A 167 -13.33 14.95 2.06
N ARG A 168 -12.21 15.03 2.79
CA ARG A 168 -12.17 15.67 4.12
C ARG A 168 -12.47 17.17 4.07
N GLU A 169 -11.97 17.86 3.06
CA GLU A 169 -12.25 19.30 2.85
C GLU A 169 -13.74 19.53 2.57
N ALA A 170 -14.37 18.66 1.78
CA ALA A 170 -15.80 18.70 1.51
C ALA A 170 -16.63 18.46 2.78
N GLU A 171 -16.28 17.46 3.59
CA GLU A 171 -16.91 17.18 4.89
C GLU A 171 -16.79 18.35 5.85
N ALA A 172 -15.57 18.87 6.06
CA ALA A 172 -15.32 19.99 6.95
C ALA A 172 -16.08 21.26 6.51
N ARG A 173 -16.24 21.47 5.20
CA ARG A 173 -17.06 22.57 4.67
C ARG A 173 -18.54 22.35 4.98
N ALA A 174 -19.06 21.15 4.78
CA ALA A 174 -20.46 20.83 5.05
C ALA A 174 -20.83 21.02 6.53
N GLU A 175 -19.90 20.69 7.44
CA GLU A 175 -20.04 20.96 8.87
C GLU A 175 -20.06 22.46 9.19
N ARG A 176 -19.11 23.23 8.65
CA ARG A 176 -19.06 24.69 8.86
C ARG A 176 -20.33 25.40 8.38
N GLU A 177 -20.86 24.97 7.24
CA GLU A 177 -22.06 25.55 6.64
C GLU A 177 -23.36 25.00 7.27
N GLN A 178 -23.28 24.15 8.30
CA GLN A 178 -24.41 23.51 8.98
C GLN A 178 -25.40 22.87 8.00
N LEU A 179 -24.89 22.33 6.90
CA LEU A 179 -25.73 21.77 5.85
C LEU A 179 -26.45 20.54 6.40
N SER A 180 -27.78 20.51 6.28
CA SER A 180 -28.56 19.31 6.51
C SER A 180 -28.12 18.20 5.55
N GLU A 181 -28.33 16.93 5.89
CA GLU A 181 -27.99 15.83 4.97
C GLU A 181 -28.62 16.02 3.58
N GLU A 182 -29.84 16.54 3.52
CA GLU A 182 -30.52 16.83 2.26
C GLU A 182 -29.90 18.00 1.48
N GLN A 183 -29.38 19.01 2.18
CA GLN A 183 -28.64 20.11 1.57
C GLN A 183 -27.24 19.68 1.10
N ARG A 184 -26.59 18.76 1.82
CA ARG A 184 -25.36 18.07 1.40
C ARG A 184 -25.59 17.29 0.10
N ARG A 185 -26.77 16.63 -0.02
CA ARG A 185 -27.21 15.91 -1.24
C ARG A 185 -27.49 16.83 -2.44
N ASN A 186 -28.10 18.00 -2.23
CA ASN A 186 -28.72 18.79 -3.32
C ASN A 186 -27.95 20.03 -3.80
N ARG A 187 -26.86 20.47 -3.15
CA ARG A 187 -26.17 21.74 -3.45
C ARG A 187 -24.77 21.62 -4.02
N ILE A 188 -24.57 20.58 -4.81
CA ILE A 188 -23.42 20.44 -5.70
C ILE A 188 -23.65 21.27 -6.96
N LYS A 189 -23.23 22.55 -6.92
CA LYS A 189 -23.24 23.49 -8.06
C LYS A 189 -21.80 23.80 -8.55
N PRO A 190 -21.62 24.10 -9.85
CA PRO A 190 -20.51 23.58 -10.66
C PRO A 190 -19.11 24.15 -10.44
N HIS A 191 -18.94 25.21 -9.64
CA HIS A 191 -17.65 25.93 -9.58
C HIS A 191 -16.79 25.58 -8.36
N ILE A 192 -17.32 24.84 -7.38
CA ILE A 192 -16.49 24.27 -6.30
C ILE A 192 -16.74 22.75 -6.15
N ILE A 193 -17.56 22.15 -7.03
CA ILE A 193 -17.87 20.73 -6.98
C ILE A 193 -18.07 20.18 -8.41
N ALA A 194 -17.11 19.38 -8.87
CA ALA A 194 -17.34 18.28 -9.81
C ALA A 194 -17.44 16.93 -9.06
N TYR A 195 -17.83 16.95 -7.78
CA TYR A 195 -17.68 15.83 -6.84
C TYR A 195 -18.97 15.42 -6.15
N LEU A 196 -19.52 14.31 -6.65
CA LEU A 196 -20.26 13.28 -5.91
C LEU A 196 -21.65 13.62 -5.34
N PRO A 197 -22.69 13.70 -6.19
CA PRO A 197 -24.07 13.70 -5.74
C PRO A 197 -24.64 12.30 -5.39
N ASP A 198 -24.16 11.22 -6.04
CA ASP A 198 -24.97 9.99 -6.11
C ASP A 198 -24.65 8.90 -5.07
N PHE A 199 -23.63 9.05 -4.21
CA PHE A 199 -23.07 7.90 -3.48
C PHE A 199 -23.18 7.90 -1.94
N ILE A 200 -23.69 8.98 -1.33
CA ILE A 200 -23.83 9.05 0.14
C ILE A 200 -24.98 8.16 0.66
N VAL A 201 -25.85 7.65 -0.22
CA VAL A 201 -27.04 6.86 0.20
C VAL A 201 -26.72 5.40 0.57
N GLN A 202 -25.63 4.81 0.06
CA GLN A 202 -25.18 3.47 0.51
C GLN A 202 -24.36 3.52 1.80
N TRP A 203 -23.98 4.71 2.25
CA TRP A 203 -23.01 4.95 3.32
C TRP A 203 -23.58 4.72 4.74
N ASP A 204 -24.91 4.75 4.91
CA ASP A 204 -25.57 4.68 6.24
C ASP A 204 -25.86 3.25 6.73
N GLU A 205 -25.93 2.26 5.85
CA GLU A 205 -26.17 0.86 6.27
C GLU A 205 -24.88 0.17 6.76
N GLU A 206 -23.71 0.54 6.23
CA GLU A 206 -22.42 -0.05 6.60
C GLU A 206 -21.83 0.56 7.91
N GLN A 207 -22.21 1.79 8.26
CA GLN A 207 -21.81 2.50 9.49
C GLN A 207 -22.11 1.71 10.78
N ARG A 208 -23.13 0.84 10.78
CA ARG A 208 -23.52 0.07 11.98
C ARG A 208 -22.55 -1.05 12.36
N ARG A 209 -21.51 -1.32 11.56
CA ARG A 209 -20.55 -2.41 11.82
C ARG A 209 -19.19 -2.00 12.41
N GLY A 210 -18.93 -0.70 12.59
CA GLY A 210 -17.85 -0.26 13.49
C GLY A 210 -16.41 -0.49 13.03
N ASP A 211 -16.15 -0.66 11.73
CA ASP A 211 -14.80 -0.89 11.21
C ASP A 211 -14.12 0.38 10.67
N VAL A 212 -12.80 0.39 10.83
CA VAL A 212 -11.77 1.43 10.62
C VAL A 212 -12.03 2.46 9.51
N ILE A 213 -11.73 3.73 9.82
CA ILE A 213 -11.85 4.99 9.05
C ILE A 213 -11.37 4.92 7.57
N LEU A 214 -10.55 3.95 7.19
CA LEU A 214 -10.02 3.81 5.82
C LEU A 214 -10.92 3.00 4.87
N ILE A 215 -11.81 2.14 5.40
CA ILE A 215 -12.68 1.27 4.59
C ILE A 215 -13.88 2.03 4.01
N GLN A 216 -14.26 3.16 4.61
CA GLN A 216 -15.53 3.85 4.38
C GLN A 216 -15.57 4.74 3.12
N PHE A 217 -14.44 4.98 2.44
CA PHE A 217 -14.37 5.92 1.31
C PHE A 217 -14.29 5.25 -0.07
N HIS A 218 -14.06 3.94 -0.13
CA HIS A 218 -13.73 3.24 -1.37
C HIS A 218 -14.81 3.35 -2.47
N PRO A 219 -16.12 3.30 -2.17
CA PRO A 219 -17.15 3.55 -3.19
C PRO A 219 -17.14 4.96 -3.73
N ILE A 220 -16.91 5.93 -2.85
CA ILE A 220 -16.90 7.35 -3.21
C ILE A 220 -15.68 7.66 -4.09
N ILE A 221 -14.51 7.12 -3.73
CA ILE A 221 -13.25 7.30 -4.46
C ILE A 221 -13.33 6.75 -5.88
N TYR A 222 -13.96 5.58 -6.09
CA TYR A 222 -14.14 5.02 -7.43
C TYR A 222 -14.91 5.96 -8.37
N HIS A 223 -16.01 6.55 -7.89
CA HIS A 223 -16.79 7.51 -8.69
C HIS A 223 -16.13 8.88 -8.82
N LEU A 224 -15.37 9.27 -7.81
CA LEU A 224 -14.57 10.50 -7.80
C LEU A 224 -13.50 10.45 -8.89
N ALA A 225 -12.81 9.32 -8.98
CA ALA A 225 -11.83 9.03 -10.01
C ALA A 225 -12.44 9.16 -11.41
N LYS A 226 -13.61 8.55 -11.69
CA LYS A 226 -14.31 8.67 -12.98
C LYS A 226 -14.65 10.12 -13.38
N ARG A 227 -14.65 11.07 -12.44
CA ARG A 227 -14.94 12.48 -12.71
C ARG A 227 -13.69 13.35 -12.90
N LEU A 228 -12.54 12.96 -12.32
CA LEU A 228 -11.30 13.77 -12.38
C LEU A 228 -10.22 13.20 -13.21
N LEU A 229 -10.09 11.89 -13.12
CA LEU A 229 -9.07 11.21 -13.86
C LEU A 229 -9.65 10.96 -15.23
N HIS A 230 -8.76 11.01 -16.19
CA HIS A 230 -9.04 10.62 -17.55
C HIS A 230 -7.85 9.79 -18.04
N SER A 231 -7.97 9.33 -19.29
CA SER A 231 -6.91 8.62 -20.01
C SER A 231 -6.29 7.48 -19.20
N LYS A 232 -4.99 7.18 -19.37
CA LYS A 232 -4.37 5.97 -18.78
C LYS A 232 -4.39 5.98 -17.25
N VAL A 233 -4.33 7.17 -16.63
CA VAL A 233 -4.37 7.33 -15.16
C VAL A 233 -5.71 6.87 -14.59
N LEU A 234 -6.84 7.21 -15.24
CA LEU A 234 -8.16 6.78 -14.78
C LEU A 234 -8.22 5.25 -14.67
N TYR A 235 -7.92 4.55 -15.76
CA TYR A 235 -8.10 3.10 -15.79
C TYR A 235 -7.06 2.36 -14.96
N PHE A 236 -5.85 2.90 -14.83
CA PHE A 236 -4.89 2.43 -13.84
C PHE A 236 -5.47 2.49 -12.42
N PHE A 237 -6.06 3.63 -12.06
CA PHE A 237 -6.65 3.83 -10.75
C PHE A 237 -7.85 2.90 -10.51
N LEU A 238 -8.80 2.84 -11.46
CA LEU A 238 -9.98 1.97 -11.36
C LEU A 238 -9.60 0.48 -11.28
N ALA A 239 -8.55 0.05 -12.01
CA ALA A 239 -8.02 -1.30 -11.91
C ALA A 239 -7.53 -1.61 -10.49
N GLY A 240 -6.79 -0.68 -9.87
CA GLY A 240 -6.34 -0.78 -8.48
C GLY A 240 -7.50 -0.91 -7.49
N GLU A 241 -8.55 -0.11 -7.64
CA GLU A 241 -9.75 -0.17 -6.80
C GLU A 241 -10.48 -1.52 -6.93
N ILE A 242 -10.60 -2.06 -8.15
CA ILE A 242 -11.22 -3.37 -8.34
C ILE A 242 -10.37 -4.44 -7.67
N ILE A 243 -9.05 -4.43 -7.88
CA ILE A 243 -8.12 -5.36 -7.22
C ILE A 243 -8.27 -5.31 -5.69
N GLU A 244 -8.36 -4.11 -5.12
CA GLU A 244 -8.54 -3.92 -3.68
C GLU A 244 -9.89 -4.47 -3.18
N ASP A 245 -10.97 -4.38 -3.95
CA ASP A 245 -12.24 -5.04 -3.60
C ASP A 245 -12.06 -6.54 -3.43
N PHE A 246 -11.36 -7.19 -4.35
CA PHE A 246 -11.09 -8.63 -4.27
C PHE A 246 -10.17 -8.98 -3.08
N HIS A 247 -9.11 -8.22 -2.85
CA HIS A 247 -8.24 -8.41 -1.68
C HIS A 247 -8.98 -8.21 -0.35
N ARG A 248 -9.99 -7.33 -0.32
CA ARG A 248 -10.81 -7.06 0.86
C ARG A 248 -12.06 -7.93 0.94
N SER A 249 -12.16 -8.98 0.11
CA SER A 249 -13.31 -9.90 0.05
C SER A 249 -14.66 -9.23 -0.30
N ARG A 250 -14.64 -8.05 -0.92
CA ARG A 250 -15.83 -7.36 -1.46
C ARG A 250 -16.16 -7.87 -2.87
N PHE A 251 -16.28 -9.20 -3.00
CA PHE A 251 -16.39 -9.88 -4.29
C PHE A 251 -17.55 -9.36 -5.16
N ASP A 252 -18.73 -9.15 -4.59
CA ASP A 252 -19.90 -8.72 -5.37
C ASP A 252 -19.72 -7.30 -5.94
N GLN A 253 -19.13 -6.39 -5.15
CA GLN A 253 -18.80 -5.04 -5.60
C GLN A 253 -17.70 -5.05 -6.67
N GLY A 254 -16.65 -5.86 -6.46
CA GLY A 254 -15.57 -6.03 -7.41
C GLY A 254 -16.06 -6.61 -8.75
N GLU A 255 -16.95 -7.60 -8.71
CA GLU A 255 -17.58 -8.20 -9.90
C GLU A 255 -18.41 -7.18 -10.69
N GLN A 256 -19.21 -6.34 -10.00
CA GLN A 256 -19.96 -5.27 -10.63
C GLN A 256 -19.04 -4.25 -11.32
N ARG A 257 -18.02 -3.75 -10.61
CA ARG A 257 -17.08 -2.77 -11.17
C ARG A 257 -16.26 -3.35 -12.30
N LEU A 258 -15.86 -4.62 -12.23
CA LEU A 258 -15.15 -5.30 -13.31
C LEU A 258 -16.03 -5.41 -14.57
N ALA A 259 -17.34 -5.65 -14.43
CA ALA A 259 -18.25 -5.70 -15.57
C ALA A 259 -18.34 -4.34 -16.30
N GLU A 260 -18.43 -3.23 -15.56
CA GLU A 260 -18.37 -1.88 -16.13
C GLU A 260 -16.98 -1.58 -16.73
N PHE A 261 -15.91 -1.90 -15.99
CA PHE A 261 -14.54 -1.67 -16.42
C PHE A 261 -14.21 -2.36 -17.75
N ARG A 262 -14.67 -3.60 -17.96
CA ARG A 262 -14.50 -4.32 -19.23
C ARG A 262 -15.15 -3.62 -20.42
N GLN A 263 -16.24 -2.88 -20.20
CA GLN A 263 -16.94 -2.15 -21.28
C GLN A 263 -16.25 -0.83 -21.59
N ASP A 264 -15.80 -0.13 -20.54
CA ASP A 264 -15.31 1.24 -20.65
C ASP A 264 -13.80 1.34 -20.88
N ASN A 265 -13.00 0.34 -20.49
CA ASN A 265 -11.53 0.39 -20.50
C ASN A 265 -10.91 0.14 -21.88
N PRO A 266 -10.21 1.12 -22.48
CA PRO A 266 -9.55 0.94 -23.77
C PRO A 266 -8.15 0.29 -23.66
N TYR A 267 -7.65 0.03 -22.44
CA TYR A 267 -6.29 -0.49 -22.18
C TYR A 267 -6.33 -1.98 -21.81
N PRO A 268 -6.17 -2.91 -22.77
CA PRO A 268 -6.33 -4.35 -22.51
C PRO A 268 -5.35 -4.88 -21.46
N GLU A 269 -4.18 -4.26 -21.31
CA GLU A 269 -3.19 -4.65 -20.28
C GLU A 269 -3.74 -4.51 -18.85
N TYR A 270 -4.65 -3.57 -18.62
CA TYR A 270 -5.27 -3.39 -17.30
C TYR A 270 -6.40 -4.39 -17.06
N THR A 271 -7.16 -4.73 -18.09
CA THR A 271 -8.16 -5.79 -17.98
C THR A 271 -7.49 -7.12 -17.68
N GLU A 272 -6.40 -7.45 -18.36
CA GLU A 272 -5.64 -8.68 -18.13
C GLU A 272 -5.09 -8.74 -16.69
N ALA A 273 -4.47 -7.67 -16.21
CA ALA A 273 -3.95 -7.59 -14.85
C ALA A 273 -5.04 -7.76 -13.78
N VAL A 274 -6.19 -7.10 -13.94
CA VAL A 274 -7.31 -7.24 -12.99
C VAL A 274 -7.88 -8.65 -13.03
N GLU A 275 -8.09 -9.22 -14.22
CA GLU A 275 -8.64 -10.57 -14.37
C GLU A 275 -7.74 -11.66 -13.80
N GLU A 276 -6.42 -11.47 -13.86
CA GLU A 276 -5.48 -12.36 -13.18
C GLU A 276 -5.68 -12.37 -11.67
N VAL A 277 -5.73 -11.19 -11.04
CA VAL A 277 -5.99 -11.07 -9.60
C VAL A 277 -7.36 -11.63 -9.24
N VAL A 278 -8.40 -11.32 -10.00
CA VAL A 278 -9.77 -11.83 -9.78
C VAL A 278 -9.79 -13.36 -9.84
N ARG A 279 -9.13 -13.96 -10.83
CA ARG A 279 -9.06 -15.42 -10.97
C ARG A 279 -8.40 -16.09 -9.76
N GLU A 280 -7.32 -15.50 -9.24
CA GLU A 280 -6.61 -16.05 -8.09
C GLU A 280 -7.38 -15.84 -6.78
N THR A 281 -7.91 -14.64 -6.56
CA THR A 281 -8.64 -14.27 -5.34
C THR A 281 -10.03 -14.91 -5.24
N SER A 282 -10.71 -15.13 -6.37
CA SER A 282 -12.05 -15.75 -6.39
C SER A 282 -12.04 -17.20 -5.87
N LYS A 283 -10.88 -17.86 -5.84
CA LYS A 283 -10.71 -19.18 -5.20
C LYS A 283 -11.03 -19.16 -3.69
N PHE A 284 -10.95 -17.98 -3.07
CA PHE A 284 -11.21 -17.75 -1.65
C PHE A 284 -12.60 -17.15 -1.37
N LYS A 285 -13.48 -17.03 -2.39
CA LYS A 285 -14.85 -16.50 -2.21
C LYS A 285 -15.64 -17.40 -1.24
N PRO A 286 -16.47 -16.84 -0.32
CA PRO A 286 -17.32 -17.64 0.55
C PRO A 286 -18.14 -18.68 -0.23
N GLY A 287 -18.15 -19.91 0.29
CA GLY A 287 -18.80 -21.07 -0.36
C GLY A 287 -17.90 -21.86 -1.30
N GLN A 288 -16.71 -21.36 -1.66
CA GLN A 288 -15.70 -22.14 -2.37
C GLN A 288 -15.00 -23.14 -1.44
N PRO A 289 -14.55 -24.30 -1.95
CA PRO A 289 -13.70 -25.19 -1.18
C PRO A 289 -12.40 -24.48 -0.76
N ALA A 290 -12.06 -24.53 0.53
CA ALA A 290 -10.77 -24.02 1.00
C ALA A 290 -9.62 -24.79 0.33
N PRO A 291 -8.58 -24.12 -0.21
CA PRO A 291 -7.42 -24.79 -0.77
C PRO A 291 -6.74 -25.67 0.28
N ASP A 292 -6.49 -26.92 -0.06
CA ASP A 292 -5.82 -27.85 0.84
C ASP A 292 -4.31 -27.55 0.91
N PHE A 293 -3.72 -27.85 2.05
CA PHE A 293 -2.28 -27.76 2.28
C PHE A 293 -1.87 -28.81 3.31
N THR A 294 -0.60 -29.20 3.29
CA THR A 294 0.02 -30.08 4.28
C THR A 294 1.25 -29.40 4.84
N LEU A 295 1.30 -29.25 6.16
CA LEU A 295 2.40 -28.61 6.88
C LEU A 295 2.79 -29.46 8.10
N ASP A 296 4.02 -29.33 8.56
CA ASP A 296 4.48 -30.07 9.73
C ASP A 296 4.12 -29.34 11.03
N ASP A 297 3.69 -30.12 12.02
CA ASP A 297 3.42 -29.67 13.38
C ASP A 297 4.68 -29.58 14.26
N LEU A 298 4.50 -29.26 15.53
CA LEU A 298 5.58 -29.13 16.52
C LEU A 298 6.31 -30.46 16.81
N GLN A 299 5.73 -31.60 16.46
CA GLN A 299 6.33 -32.93 16.58
C GLN A 299 6.95 -33.41 15.26
N GLY A 300 6.87 -32.60 14.19
CA GLY A 300 7.30 -32.99 12.85
C GLY A 300 6.32 -33.96 12.17
N GLN A 301 5.09 -34.05 12.65
CA GLN A 301 4.04 -34.82 12.00
C GLN A 301 3.34 -33.94 10.97
N SER A 302 3.09 -34.49 9.79
CA SER A 302 2.37 -33.78 8.74
C SER A 302 0.89 -33.69 9.07
N VAL A 303 0.35 -32.48 9.03
CA VAL A 303 -1.05 -32.14 9.25
C VAL A 303 -1.58 -31.49 7.98
N SER A 304 -2.68 -32.04 7.45
CA SER A 304 -3.36 -31.50 6.27
C SER A 304 -4.64 -30.77 6.67
N LEU A 305 -5.00 -29.71 5.95
CA LEU A 305 -6.28 -29.01 6.20
C LEU A 305 -7.47 -29.97 6.00
N SER A 306 -7.37 -30.87 5.01
CA SER A 306 -8.37 -31.89 4.74
C SER A 306 -8.58 -32.92 5.87
N ASP A 307 -7.64 -33.05 6.81
CA ASP A 307 -7.79 -33.93 7.99
C ASP A 307 -8.94 -33.47 8.91
N PHE A 308 -9.31 -32.19 8.83
CA PHE A 308 -10.36 -31.58 9.66
C PHE A 308 -11.75 -31.52 9.00
N ARG A 309 -11.95 -32.21 7.87
CA ARG A 309 -13.25 -32.23 7.18
C ARG A 309 -14.40 -32.63 8.11
N GLY A 310 -15.50 -31.87 8.04
CA GLY A 310 -16.67 -32.06 8.90
C GLY A 310 -16.61 -31.29 10.23
N GLN A 311 -15.52 -30.55 10.48
CA GLN A 311 -15.39 -29.61 11.59
C GLN A 311 -15.30 -28.18 11.06
N ALA A 312 -15.68 -27.20 11.87
CA ALA A 312 -15.34 -25.81 11.58
C ALA A 312 -13.85 -25.63 11.88
N VAL A 313 -13.11 -24.92 11.02
CA VAL A 313 -11.68 -24.64 11.21
C VAL A 313 -11.46 -23.13 11.22
N PHE A 314 -10.85 -22.63 12.29
CA PHE A 314 -10.36 -21.27 12.39
C PHE A 314 -8.87 -21.26 12.03
N LEU A 315 -8.52 -20.55 10.96
CA LEU A 315 -7.13 -20.37 10.52
C LEU A 315 -6.57 -19.08 11.10
N ASP A 316 -5.45 -19.18 11.81
CA ASP A 316 -4.70 -18.04 12.34
C ASP A 316 -3.30 -18.00 11.71
N PHE A 317 -2.95 -16.92 11.01
CA PHE A 317 -1.64 -16.75 10.39
C PHE A 317 -0.82 -15.75 11.19
N TRP A 318 0.34 -16.18 11.71
CA TRP A 318 1.13 -15.36 12.63
C TRP A 318 2.64 -15.54 12.42
N SER A 319 3.43 -14.65 13.02
CA SER A 319 4.87 -14.87 13.20
C SER A 319 5.33 -14.23 14.51
N ARG A 320 6.45 -14.72 15.07
CA ARG A 320 7.02 -14.17 16.30
C ARG A 320 7.29 -12.66 16.23
N GLY A 321 7.67 -12.16 15.06
CA GLY A 321 7.97 -10.74 14.84
C GLY A 321 6.73 -9.85 14.60
N CYS A 322 5.55 -10.44 14.47
CA CYS A 322 4.31 -9.70 14.21
C CYS A 322 3.69 -9.20 15.52
N ALA A 323 4.01 -7.97 15.93
CA ALA A 323 3.46 -7.39 17.17
C ALA A 323 1.91 -7.40 17.23
N PRO A 324 1.16 -7.04 16.16
CA PRO A 324 -0.30 -7.16 16.16
C PRO A 324 -0.80 -8.60 16.37
N CYS A 325 -0.14 -9.60 15.78
CA CYS A 325 -0.51 -11.01 15.93
C CYS A 325 -0.37 -11.45 17.39
N ILE A 326 0.74 -11.09 18.05
CA ILE A 326 0.96 -11.42 19.46
C ILE A 326 -0.05 -10.71 20.37
N MET A 327 -0.40 -9.46 20.07
CA MET A 327 -1.45 -8.74 20.81
C MET A 327 -2.84 -9.38 20.65
N ALA A 328 -3.09 -10.13 19.58
CA ALA A 328 -4.36 -10.80 19.33
C ALA A 328 -4.54 -12.10 20.14
N VAL A 329 -3.45 -12.71 20.61
CA VAL A 329 -3.46 -14.02 21.31
C VAL A 329 -4.46 -14.09 22.48
N PRO A 330 -4.53 -13.11 23.41
CA PRO A 330 -5.48 -13.20 24.53
C PRO A 330 -6.94 -13.23 24.07
N TYR A 331 -7.27 -12.53 22.97
CA TYR A 331 -8.61 -12.53 22.40
C TYR A 331 -8.91 -13.86 21.71
N LEU A 332 -7.93 -14.46 21.04
CA LEU A 332 -8.09 -15.79 20.44
C LEU A 332 -8.37 -16.85 21.51
N GLU A 333 -7.68 -16.80 22.66
CA GLU A 333 -7.96 -17.71 23.78
C GLU A 333 -9.35 -17.50 24.39
N GLN A 334 -9.85 -16.25 24.44
CA GLN A 334 -11.23 -15.98 24.83
C GLN A 334 -12.24 -16.60 23.86
N ILE A 335 -12.00 -16.49 22.55
CA ILE A 335 -12.86 -17.09 21.53
C ILE A 335 -12.85 -18.61 21.69
N LYS A 336 -11.68 -19.24 21.84
CA LYS A 336 -11.55 -20.68 22.10
C LYS A 336 -12.38 -21.12 23.29
N GLN A 337 -12.32 -20.38 24.40
CA GLN A 337 -13.11 -20.64 25.61
C GLN A 337 -14.62 -20.55 25.35
N GLN A 338 -15.06 -19.54 24.61
CA GLN A 338 -16.48 -19.36 24.26
C GLN A 338 -17.00 -20.42 23.28
N THR A 339 -16.11 -21.03 22.49
CA THR A 339 -16.47 -22.06 21.49
C THR A 339 -16.16 -23.49 21.95
N GLN A 340 -15.84 -23.74 23.23
CA GLN A 340 -15.46 -25.08 23.72
C GLN A 340 -16.54 -26.14 23.48
N ASP A 341 -17.81 -25.76 23.56
CA ASP A 341 -18.95 -26.65 23.30
C ASP A 341 -19.23 -26.87 21.81
N GLN A 342 -18.49 -26.17 20.93
CA GLN A 342 -18.62 -26.26 19.47
C GLN A 342 -17.46 -27.09 18.89
N LYS A 343 -17.70 -27.79 17.77
CA LYS A 343 -16.66 -28.53 17.04
C LYS A 343 -15.84 -27.58 16.17
N VAL A 344 -15.00 -26.77 16.80
CA VAL A 344 -14.10 -25.81 16.15
C VAL A 344 -12.64 -26.23 16.37
N VAL A 345 -11.89 -26.43 15.29
CA VAL A 345 -10.44 -26.63 15.31
C VAL A 345 -9.77 -25.28 15.10
N PHE A 346 -8.88 -24.90 16.03
CA PHE A 346 -8.04 -23.73 15.87
C PHE A 346 -6.69 -24.18 15.33
N LEU A 347 -6.43 -23.86 14.06
CA LEU A 347 -5.21 -24.21 13.34
C LEU A 347 -4.37 -22.94 13.14
N SER A 348 -3.30 -22.82 13.93
CA SER A 348 -2.39 -21.68 13.90
C SER A 348 -1.19 -22.00 13.01
N ILE A 349 -1.00 -21.19 11.98
CA ILE A 349 0.00 -21.34 10.92
C ILE A 349 1.08 -20.28 11.13
N SER A 350 2.25 -20.71 11.58
CA SER A 350 3.40 -19.81 11.71
C SER A 350 4.08 -19.57 10.36
N LEU A 351 4.40 -18.30 10.11
CA LEU A 351 5.17 -17.81 8.97
C LEU A 351 6.65 -17.55 9.34
N ASP A 352 7.11 -18.08 10.47
CA ASP A 352 8.52 -18.01 10.86
C ASP A 352 9.39 -18.94 10.00
N ALA A 353 10.46 -18.39 9.41
CA ALA A 353 11.42 -19.17 8.63
C ALA A 353 12.19 -20.21 9.48
N SER A 354 12.37 -19.95 10.79
CA SER A 354 13.09 -20.82 11.71
C SER A 354 12.12 -21.66 12.57
N ALA A 355 12.24 -22.98 12.47
CA ALA A 355 11.45 -23.92 13.28
C ALA A 355 11.70 -23.74 14.79
N ASP A 356 12.96 -23.57 15.20
CA ASP A 356 13.33 -23.38 16.60
C ASP A 356 12.70 -22.11 17.19
N ARG A 357 12.73 -20.99 16.44
CA ARG A 357 12.14 -19.72 16.87
C ARG A 357 10.62 -19.81 16.98
N TRP A 358 9.98 -20.50 16.04
CA TRP A 358 8.55 -20.78 16.09
C TRP A 358 8.18 -21.61 17.33
N GLN A 359 8.88 -22.73 17.55
CA GLN A 359 8.64 -23.62 18.69
C GLN A 359 8.81 -22.89 20.03
N GLN A 360 9.81 -22.04 20.13
CA GLN A 360 10.04 -21.18 21.29
C GLN A 360 8.88 -20.20 21.48
N ALA A 361 8.43 -19.53 20.42
CA ALA A 361 7.35 -18.54 20.47
C ALA A 361 6.00 -19.16 20.87
N VAL A 362 5.68 -20.37 20.40
CA VAL A 362 4.47 -21.11 20.81
C VAL A 362 4.46 -21.31 22.33
N ASN A 363 5.59 -21.73 22.90
CA ASN A 363 5.73 -21.96 24.34
C ASN A 363 5.69 -20.65 25.13
N GLU A 364 6.42 -19.62 24.68
CA GLU A 364 6.48 -18.32 25.35
C GLU A 364 5.11 -17.64 25.44
N HIS A 365 4.29 -17.76 24.39
CA HIS A 365 2.96 -17.17 24.34
C HIS A 365 1.85 -18.14 24.77
N SER A 366 2.19 -19.35 25.20
CA SER A 366 1.25 -20.37 25.68
C SER A 366 0.10 -20.62 24.68
N LEU A 367 0.42 -20.65 23.38
CA LEU A 367 -0.60 -20.78 22.34
C LEU A 367 -1.22 -22.18 22.39
N THR A 368 -2.55 -22.26 22.43
CA THR A 368 -3.27 -23.54 22.46
C THR A 368 -3.77 -23.94 21.05
N GLY A 369 -4.17 -25.20 20.84
CA GLY A 369 -4.70 -25.67 19.56
C GLY A 369 -3.69 -26.41 18.70
N VAL A 370 -3.98 -26.54 17.40
CA VAL A 370 -3.10 -27.19 16.42
C VAL A 370 -2.14 -26.14 15.86
N HIS A 371 -0.85 -26.43 15.87
CA HIS A 371 0.19 -25.51 15.42
C HIS A 371 0.98 -26.15 14.30
N VAL A 372 1.07 -25.47 13.16
CA VAL A 372 1.87 -25.87 12.00
C VAL A 372 2.73 -24.72 11.52
N ARG A 373 3.76 -25.01 10.72
CA ARG A 373 4.68 -23.98 10.18
C ARG A 373 4.78 -24.03 8.67
N SER A 374 4.66 -22.87 8.03
CA SER A 374 4.96 -22.67 6.61
C SER A 374 6.44 -22.26 6.43
N PRO A 375 7.31 -23.15 5.94
CA PRO A 375 8.76 -22.91 5.93
C PRO A 375 9.22 -21.77 5.00
N GLY A 376 8.41 -21.36 4.03
CA GLY A 376 8.73 -20.21 3.16
C GLY A 376 8.23 -18.86 3.69
N GLY A 377 7.74 -18.82 4.94
CA GLY A 377 7.30 -17.60 5.61
C GLY A 377 6.26 -16.78 4.84
N TRP A 378 6.34 -15.46 4.94
CA TRP A 378 5.42 -14.53 4.25
C TRP A 378 5.43 -14.67 2.72
N GLN A 379 6.53 -15.15 2.14
CA GLN A 379 6.66 -15.36 0.69
C GLN A 379 5.87 -16.60 0.24
N ALA A 380 5.92 -17.71 1.00
CA ALA A 380 5.13 -18.90 0.71
C ALA A 380 3.63 -18.71 0.97
N ALA A 381 3.25 -17.77 1.84
CA ALA A 381 1.85 -17.43 2.10
C ALA A 381 1.19 -16.59 0.99
N GLY A 382 1.92 -16.20 -0.06
CA GLY A 382 1.41 -15.28 -1.08
C GLY A 382 1.04 -13.90 -0.53
N ALA A 383 1.49 -13.55 0.68
CA ALA A 383 0.98 -12.43 1.48
C ALA A 383 1.42 -11.05 0.99
N TYR A 384 2.30 -11.00 -0.02
CA TYR A 384 2.66 -9.79 -0.74
C TYR A 384 2.95 -10.16 -2.20
N PRO A 385 1.98 -10.05 -3.12
CA PRO A 385 2.40 -9.68 -4.47
C PRO A 385 3.15 -8.36 -4.31
N PRO A 386 4.40 -8.24 -4.77
CA PRO A 386 5.03 -6.94 -4.81
C PRO A 386 4.10 -6.05 -5.64
N ILE A 387 3.57 -5.01 -5.02
CA ILE A 387 3.14 -3.82 -5.74
C ILE A 387 4.45 -3.18 -6.23
N SER A 388 5.11 -3.84 -7.18
CA SER A 388 6.16 -3.25 -8.00
C SER A 388 5.47 -2.62 -9.18
#